data_AF-A0A0A8WKI3-F1
#
_entry.id   AF-A0A0A8WKI3-F1
#
_cell.length_a   1.000
_cell.length_b   1.000
_cell.length_c   1.000
_cell.angle_alpha   90.00
_cell.angle_beta   90.00
_cell.angle_gamma   90.00
#
_symmetry.space_group_name_H-M   'P 1'
#
loop_
_entity.id
_entity.type
_entity.pdbx_description
1 polymer ?
#
loop_
_entity_poly.entity_id
_entity_poly.type
_entity_poly.pdbx_seq_one_letter_code
_entity_poly.pdbx_strand_id
1 'polypeptide(L)'
;MAVRPVFIPVNDGPVFVRTELVPFTWHPGLSASQKQKSVASLHEAASETLGLSTILEVSSKSTEQLGIILSAFNLPIFHPVVGRQVSVECAFQAGKVFQRGGPFLDLLHVTSAMRSATPAFESLDN
;
A
#
# COMPACT_ATOMS: atom_id res chain seq x y z
N MET A 1 -9.68 -4.22 17.67
CA MET A 1 -8.24 -3.89 17.72
C MET A 1 -7.52 -4.63 16.61
N ALA A 2 -6.47 -4.05 16.04
CA ALA A 2 -5.58 -4.70 15.08
C ALA A 2 -4.14 -4.30 15.38
N VAL A 3 -3.17 -5.02 14.83
CA VAL A 3 -1.74 -4.70 14.98
C VAL A 3 -1.16 -4.48 13.58
N ARG A 4 -0.40 -3.40 13.40
CA ARG A 4 0.28 -3.12 12.13
C ARG A 4 1.73 -2.69 12.36
N PRO A 5 2.64 -3.04 11.42
CA PRO A 5 4.00 -2.54 11.45
C PRO A 5 4.03 -1.04 11.11
N VAL A 6 4.85 -0.31 11.86
CA VAL A 6 5.29 1.06 11.59
C VAL A 6 6.78 1.00 11.29
N PHE A 7 7.18 1.56 10.14
CA PHE A 7 8.57 1.56 9.69
C PHE A 7 9.21 2.90 10.04
N ILE A 8 10.29 2.85 10.80
CA ILE A 8 11.01 4.03 11.31
C ILE A 8 12.39 4.05 10.66
N PRO A 9 12.76 5.10 9.91
CA PRO A 9 14.10 5.21 9.35
C PRO A 9 15.13 5.35 10.48
N VAL A 10 16.27 4.66 10.33
CA VAL A 10 17.42 4.78 11.24
C VAL A 10 18.67 5.09 10.43
N ASN A 11 19.58 5.87 11.01
CA ASN A 11 20.78 6.36 10.32
C ASN A 11 22.00 5.45 10.48
N ASP A 12 21.86 4.39 11.28
CA ASP A 12 22.94 3.52 11.71
C ASP A 12 22.60 2.03 11.55
N GLY A 13 23.64 1.21 11.58
CA GLY A 13 23.53 -0.24 11.45
C GLY A 13 23.43 -0.73 10.00
N PRO A 14 23.35 -2.06 9.81
CA PRO A 14 23.31 -2.69 8.49
C PRO A 14 21.93 -2.56 7.81
N VAL A 15 20.89 -2.16 8.56
CA VAL A 15 19.51 -2.03 8.08
C VAL A 15 19.00 -0.64 8.44
N PHE A 16 18.71 0.20 7.45
CA PHE A 16 18.29 1.60 7.62
C PHE A 16 16.83 1.78 8.05
N VAL A 17 16.17 0.71 8.51
CA VAL A 17 14.76 0.72 8.92
C VAL A 17 14.56 -0.15 10.15
N ARG A 18 13.96 0.41 11.20
CA ARG A 18 13.40 -0.32 12.35
C ARG A 18 11.90 -0.53 12.15
N THR A 19 11.39 -1.69 12.51
CA THR A 19 9.94 -2.00 12.40
C THR A 19 9.37 -2.20 13.80
N GLU A 20 8.32 -1.46 14.14
CA GLU A 20 7.61 -1.56 15.42
C GLU A 20 6.17 -2.00 15.17
N LEU A 21 5.67 -2.96 15.96
CA LEU A 21 4.30 -3.42 15.87
C LEU A 21 3.41 -2.58 16.79
N VAL A 22 2.50 -1.80 16.20
CA VAL A 22 1.62 -0.89 16.93
C VAL A 22 0.20 -1.46 16.98
N PRO A 23 -0.35 -1.73 18.18
CA PRO A 23 -1.77 -2.03 18.35
C PRO A 23 -2.59 -0.74 18.22
N PHE A 24 -3.69 -0.80 17.48
CA PHE A 24 -4.57 0.36 17.27
C PHE A 24 -6.05 -0.04 17.12
N THR A 25 -6.92 0.96 17.17
CA THR A 25 -8.35 0.77 16.94
C THR A 25 -8.65 0.73 15.45
N TRP A 26 -8.90 -0.47 14.95
CA TRP A 26 -9.38 -0.66 13.59
C TRP A 26 -10.88 -0.37 13.49
N HIS A 27 -11.26 0.45 12.51
CA HIS A 27 -12.65 0.76 12.22
C HIS A 27 -13.13 -0.05 11.01
N PRO A 28 -14.05 -1.01 11.19
CA PRO A 28 -14.55 -1.82 10.08
C PRO A 28 -15.34 -0.96 9.10
N GLY A 29 -15.25 -1.32 7.82
CA GLY A 29 -15.97 -0.68 6.73
C GLY A 29 -15.11 -0.43 5.50
N LEU A 30 -15.77 -0.41 4.34
CA LEU A 30 -15.11 -0.18 3.04
C LEU A 30 -15.10 1.29 2.62
N SER A 31 -15.88 2.15 3.29
CA SER A 31 -15.96 3.57 2.96
C SER A 31 -14.61 4.26 3.15
N ALA A 32 -14.37 5.32 2.37
CA ALA A 32 -13.17 6.14 2.51
C ALA A 32 -13.02 6.68 3.95
N SER A 33 -14.13 7.14 4.53
CA SER A 33 -14.17 7.65 5.91
C SER A 33 -13.75 6.62 6.96
N GLN A 34 -14.17 5.34 6.83
CA GLN A 34 -13.77 4.31 7.80
C GLN A 34 -12.30 3.92 7.67
N LYS A 35 -11.78 3.89 6.43
CA LYS A 35 -10.35 3.67 6.19
C LYS A 35 -9.52 4.81 6.77
N GLN A 36 -9.94 6.06 6.56
CA GLN A 36 -9.29 7.24 7.13
C GLN A 36 -9.30 7.24 8.66
N LYS A 37 -10.40 6.84 9.30
CA LYS A 37 -10.43 6.69 10.77
C LYS A 37 -9.44 5.64 11.27
N SER A 38 -9.32 4.51 10.57
CA SER A 38 -8.34 3.48 10.92
C SER A 38 -6.90 3.98 10.79
N VAL A 39 -6.61 4.77 9.75
CA VAL A 39 -5.30 5.41 9.57
C VAL A 39 -5.03 6.41 10.70
N ALA A 40 -5.99 7.28 11.01
CA ALA A 40 -5.86 8.25 12.09
C ALA A 40 -5.60 7.57 13.44
N SER A 41 -6.34 6.50 13.76
CA SER A 41 -6.11 5.74 15.00
C SER A 41 -4.73 5.08 15.05
N LEU A 42 -4.20 4.61 13.91
CA LEU A 42 -2.84 4.07 13.85
C LEU A 42 -1.79 5.18 14.07
N HIS A 43 -2.00 6.37 13.49
CA HIS A 43 -1.09 7.50 13.67
C HIS A 43 -1.05 7.98 15.12
N GLU A 44 -2.22 8.07 15.75
CA GLU A 44 -2.36 8.42 17.17
C GLU A 44 -1.63 7.40 18.05
N ALA A 45 -1.91 6.10 17.86
CA ALA A 45 -1.24 5.04 18.61
C ALA A 45 0.28 5.05 18.41
N ALA A 46 0.76 5.28 17.19
CA ALA A 46 2.19 5.36 16.89
C ALA A 46 2.84 6.62 17.51
N SER A 47 2.14 7.75 17.52
CA SER A 47 2.60 8.97 18.19
C SER A 47 2.72 8.76 19.71
N GLU A 48 1.70 8.17 20.33
CA GLU A 48 1.65 7.93 21.78
C GLU A 48 2.68 6.89 22.24
N THR A 49 2.81 5.78 21.51
CA THR A 49 3.66 4.65 21.93
C THR A 49 5.11 4.77 21.49
N LEU A 50 5.38 5.44 20.36
CA LEU A 50 6.71 5.52 19.75
C LEU A 50 7.27 6.95 19.72
N GLY A 51 6.50 7.96 20.14
CA GLY A 51 6.92 9.37 20.16
C GLY A 51 7.08 9.98 18.76
N LEU A 52 6.40 9.44 17.75
CA LEU A 52 6.52 9.89 16.36
C LEU A 52 5.65 11.11 16.10
N SER A 53 6.26 12.24 15.74
CA SER A 53 5.56 13.50 15.48
C SER A 53 5.23 13.74 14.01
N THR A 54 5.96 13.12 13.08
CA THR A 54 5.76 13.27 11.64
C THR A 54 5.69 11.90 10.99
N ILE A 55 4.50 11.52 10.55
CA ILE A 55 4.22 10.21 9.95
C ILE A 55 3.80 10.44 8.50
N LEU A 56 4.58 9.90 7.56
CA LEU A 56 4.20 9.84 6.15
C LEU A 56 3.30 8.62 5.94
N GLU A 57 2.05 8.88 5.59
CA GLU A 57 1.11 7.83 5.17
C GLU A 57 0.88 7.90 3.67
N VAL A 58 0.90 6.72 3.03
CA VAL A 58 0.87 6.59 1.58
C VAL A 58 -0.26 5.65 1.19
N SER A 59 -1.40 6.23 0.82
CA SER A 59 -2.52 5.50 0.24
C SER A 59 -3.41 6.40 -0.60
N SER A 60 -4.27 5.79 -1.42
CA SER A 60 -5.31 6.49 -2.17
C SER A 60 -6.42 7.10 -1.28
N LYS A 61 -6.33 6.91 0.04
CA LYS A 61 -7.26 7.45 1.04
C LYS A 61 -6.59 8.38 2.05
N SER A 62 -5.31 8.69 1.84
CA SER A 62 -4.59 9.71 2.59
C SER A 62 -5.34 11.04 2.59
N THR A 63 -5.23 11.78 3.69
CA THR A 63 -5.68 13.18 3.79
C THR A 63 -4.63 14.15 3.23
N GLU A 64 -3.36 13.73 3.20
CA GLU A 64 -2.25 14.49 2.65
C GLU A 64 -2.10 14.23 1.15
N GLN A 65 -2.00 15.32 0.37
CA GLN A 65 -1.85 15.25 -1.09
C GLN A 65 -0.60 14.45 -1.49
N LEU A 66 0.49 14.61 -0.76
CA LEU A 66 1.73 13.87 -1.00
C LEU A 66 1.50 12.35 -0.86
N GLY A 67 0.79 11.92 0.19
CA GLY A 67 0.44 10.52 0.40
C GLY A 67 -0.42 9.92 -0.71
N ILE A 68 -1.35 10.73 -1.25
CA ILE A 68 -2.18 10.32 -2.40
C ILE A 68 -1.31 10.13 -3.65
N ILE A 69 -0.42 11.07 -3.97
CA ILE A 69 0.43 11.03 -5.16
C ILE A 69 1.41 9.85 -5.08
N LEU A 70 2.01 9.61 -3.91
CA LEU A 70 2.96 8.53 -3.69
C LEU A 70 2.31 7.14 -3.59
N SER A 71 0.97 7.06 -3.54
CA SER A 71 0.27 5.79 -3.46
C SER A 71 0.58 4.89 -4.66
N ALA A 72 0.66 3.57 -4.45
CA ALA A 72 0.96 2.62 -5.53
C ALA A 72 0.00 2.70 -6.73
N PHE A 73 -1.24 3.18 -6.49
CA PHE A 73 -2.24 3.38 -7.52
C PHE A 73 -1.96 4.59 -8.42
N ASN A 74 -1.23 5.59 -7.91
CA ASN A 74 -0.98 6.88 -8.58
C ASN A 74 0.48 7.08 -8.98
N LEU A 75 1.43 6.46 -8.27
CA LEU A 75 2.86 6.61 -8.50
C LEU A 75 3.26 6.04 -9.87
N PRO A 76 3.69 6.86 -10.84
CA PRO A 76 4.04 6.39 -12.17
C PRO A 76 5.45 5.83 -12.20
N ILE A 77 5.63 4.71 -12.91
CA ILE A 77 6.92 4.12 -13.23
C ILE A 77 6.99 3.83 -14.73
N PHE A 78 8.18 3.99 -15.30
CA PHE A 78 8.41 3.61 -16.70
C PHE A 78 8.52 2.10 -16.81
N HIS A 79 7.67 1.47 -17.63
CA HIS A 79 7.70 0.03 -17.84
C HIS A 79 8.28 -0.29 -19.23
N PRO A 80 9.45 -0.94 -19.31
CA PRO A 80 10.20 -1.07 -20.57
C PRO A 80 9.47 -1.90 -21.62
N VAL A 81 8.72 -2.93 -21.22
CA VAL A 81 7.99 -3.83 -22.15
C VAL A 81 6.88 -3.10 -22.91
N VAL A 82 6.22 -2.12 -22.29
CA VAL A 82 5.11 -1.37 -22.90
C VAL A 82 5.53 0.03 -23.36
N GLY A 83 6.78 0.41 -23.12
CA GLY A 83 7.34 1.68 -23.56
C GLY A 83 6.67 2.94 -23.01
N ARG A 84 5.95 2.84 -21.88
CA ARG A 84 5.20 3.96 -21.30
C ARG A 84 5.18 3.93 -19.78
N GLN A 85 4.67 5.02 -19.19
CA GLN A 85 4.39 5.06 -17.77
C GLN A 85 3.14 4.23 -17.42
N VAL A 86 3.25 3.47 -16.34
CA VAL A 86 2.18 2.71 -15.69
C VAL A 86 2.28 2.96 -14.18
N SER A 87 1.22 2.75 -13.42
CA SER A 87 1.33 2.84 -11.96
C SER A 87 2.11 1.64 -11.40
N VAL A 88 2.67 1.81 -10.19
CA VAL A 88 3.33 0.70 -9.46
C VAL A 88 2.36 -0.48 -9.28
N GLU A 89 1.12 -0.20 -8.91
CA GLU A 89 0.06 -1.21 -8.79
C GLU A 89 -0.17 -1.93 -10.14
N CYS A 90 -0.18 -1.18 -11.25
CA CYS A 90 -0.28 -1.73 -12.60
C CYS A 90 0.84 -2.74 -12.89
N ALA A 91 2.09 -2.36 -12.68
CA ALA A 91 3.20 -3.30 -12.87
C ALA A 91 3.12 -4.50 -11.92
N PHE A 92 2.77 -4.28 -10.65
CA PHE A 92 2.71 -5.33 -9.64
C PHE A 92 1.71 -6.43 -10.00
N GLN A 93 0.45 -6.11 -10.32
CA GLN A 93 -0.51 -7.17 -10.66
C GLN A 93 -0.23 -7.81 -12.02
N ALA A 94 0.32 -7.07 -12.99
CA ALA A 94 0.67 -7.64 -14.29
C ALA A 94 1.78 -8.69 -14.18
N GLY A 95 2.69 -8.51 -13.22
CA GLY A 95 3.75 -9.47 -12.90
C GLY A 95 3.30 -10.68 -12.06
N LYS A 96 2.04 -10.73 -11.59
CA LYS A 96 1.56 -11.88 -10.81
C LYS A 96 1.41 -13.11 -11.70
N VAL A 97 2.03 -14.19 -11.28
CA VAL A 97 1.92 -15.52 -11.88
C VAL A 97 1.17 -16.41 -10.90
N PHE A 98 0.11 -17.06 -11.39
CA PHE A 98 -0.73 -17.97 -10.62
C PHE A 98 -0.50 -19.40 -11.10
N GLN A 99 -0.70 -20.39 -10.22
CA GLN A 99 -0.48 -21.81 -10.55
C GLN A 99 -1.21 -22.29 -11.82
N ARG A 100 -2.33 -21.64 -12.17
CA ARG A 100 -3.16 -21.96 -13.35
C ARG A 100 -3.41 -20.74 -14.25
N GLY A 101 -2.58 -19.71 -14.20
CA GLY A 101 -2.80 -18.52 -15.04
C GLY A 101 -1.77 -17.39 -14.85
N GLY A 102 -1.88 -16.37 -15.68
CA GLY A 102 -0.94 -15.25 -15.72
C GLY A 102 0.39 -15.58 -16.43
N PRO A 103 1.27 -14.58 -16.61
CA PRO A 103 1.10 -13.18 -16.24
C PRO A 103 0.01 -12.48 -17.07
N PHE A 104 -0.74 -11.59 -16.44
CA PHE A 104 -1.82 -10.82 -17.06
C PHE A 104 -1.29 -9.45 -17.53
N LEU A 105 -0.52 -9.46 -18.62
CA LEU A 105 0.16 -8.26 -19.15
C LEU A 105 -0.80 -7.23 -19.74
N ASP A 106 -2.02 -7.63 -20.11
CA ASP A 106 -3.12 -6.75 -20.48
C ASP A 106 -3.40 -5.70 -19.40
N LEU A 107 -3.14 -6.07 -18.14
CA LEU A 107 -3.32 -5.16 -17.04
C LEU A 107 -2.29 -4.01 -16.99
N LEU A 108 -1.23 -4.02 -17.82
CA LEU A 108 -0.36 -2.85 -18.03
C LEU A 108 -1.06 -1.77 -18.87
N HIS A 109 -2.13 -2.13 -19.57
CA HIS A 109 -2.86 -1.23 -20.46
C HIS A 109 -4.02 -0.46 -19.79
N VAL A 110 -4.42 -0.86 -18.60
CA VAL A 110 -5.57 -0.28 -17.87
C VAL A 110 -5.16 0.74 -16.81
N THR A 111 -6.12 1.57 -16.37
CA THR A 111 -5.91 2.47 -15.23
C THR A 111 -6.07 1.71 -13.91
N SER A 112 -5.35 2.15 -12.87
CA SER A 112 -5.40 1.52 -11.53
C SER A 112 -6.82 1.46 -10.93
N ALA A 113 -7.71 2.35 -11.36
CA ALA A 113 -9.10 2.43 -10.89
C ALA A 113 -10.01 1.31 -11.45
N MET A 114 -9.71 0.75 -12.63
CA MET A 114 -10.55 -0.27 -13.29
C MET A 114 -10.33 -1.69 -12.75
N ARG A 115 -9.49 -1.86 -11.72
CA ARG A 115 -8.85 -3.14 -11.39
C ARG A 115 -9.36 -3.87 -10.15
N SER A 116 -10.33 -3.32 -9.42
CA SER A 116 -10.92 -4.00 -8.25
C SER A 116 -11.77 -5.23 -8.61
N ALA A 117 -11.77 -5.67 -9.87
CA ALA A 117 -12.50 -6.83 -10.39
C ALA A 117 -11.56 -7.96 -10.85
N THR A 118 -10.40 -8.14 -10.21
CA THR A 118 -9.66 -9.41 -10.36
C THR A 118 -10.44 -10.48 -9.56
N PRO A 119 -10.86 -11.61 -10.15
CA PRO A 119 -11.48 -12.68 -9.39
C PRO A 119 -10.51 -13.09 -8.27
N ALA A 120 -11.03 -13.25 -7.05
CA ALA A 120 -10.26 -13.74 -5.92
C ALA A 120 -9.85 -15.20 -6.19
N PHE A 121 -8.73 -15.41 -6.87
CA PHE A 121 -8.05 -16.69 -6.84
C PHE A 121 -7.15 -16.66 -5.60
N GLU A 122 -7.62 -17.32 -4.55
CA GLU A 122 -6.84 -17.66 -3.36
C GLU A 122 -5.48 -18.21 -3.78
N SER A 123 -4.41 -17.51 -3.43
CA SER A 123 -3.08 -18.10 -3.36
C SER A 123 -3.11 -19.07 -2.19
N LEU A 124 -3.28 -20.36 -2.46
CA LEU A 124 -2.98 -21.39 -1.48
C LEU A 124 -1.46 -21.39 -1.30
N ASP A 125 -1.02 -20.94 -0.13
CA ASP A 125 0.36 -21.04 0.34
C ASP A 125 0.81 -22.51 0.22
N ASN A 126 1.99 -22.72 -0.36
CA ASN A 126 2.65 -24.02 -0.44
C ASN A 126 4.05 -23.92 0.17
#